data_AF-A0A937T8H3-F1
#
_entry.id   AF-A0A937T8H3-F1
#
_cell.length_a   1.000
_cell.length_b   1.000
_cell.length_c   1.000
_cell.angle_alpha   90.00
_cell.angle_beta   90.00
_cell.angle_gamma   90.00
#
_symmetry.space_group_name_H-M   'P 1'
#
loop_
_entity.id
_entity.type
_entity.pdbx_description
1 polymer ?
#
loop_
_entity_poly.entity_id
_entity_poly.type
_entity_poly.pdbx_seq_one_letter_code
_entity_poly.pdbx_strand_id
1 'polypeptide(L)'
;TLAVTTTVDQANGGFLIYTDTRGLPTIIEVPPNAVSETITLVYTPASSTTHPISPNLGFAGRFFALDVQRDGILQPHFPFSRPVTVTLHYTDTDVTGLDENSLTLDYWDEEQDQWVDAATTYTPPSTYDRHPDENWLAVPLCHLTDFALTGVRLHHIYLPLALKNYAP
;
A
#
# COMPACT_ATOMS: atom_id res chain seq x y z
N THR A 1 4.99 -5.55 -16.53
CA THR A 1 3.66 -4.96 -16.78
C THR A 1 3.85 -3.52 -17.21
N LEU A 2 2.96 -2.96 -18.03
CA LEU A 2 3.07 -1.57 -18.47
C LEU A 2 2.63 -0.63 -17.34
N ALA A 3 3.31 0.51 -17.19
CA ALA A 3 2.86 1.57 -16.29
C ALA A 3 1.56 2.20 -16.80
N VAL A 4 0.73 2.69 -15.89
CA VAL A 4 -0.47 3.49 -16.19
C VAL A 4 -0.20 4.92 -15.73
N THR A 5 -0.70 5.89 -16.47
CA THR A 5 -0.48 7.30 -16.16
C THR A 5 -1.76 8.11 -16.17
N THR A 6 -1.76 9.21 -15.44
CA THR A 6 -2.79 10.26 -15.57
C THR A 6 -2.14 11.63 -15.46
N THR A 7 -2.74 12.61 -16.12
CA THR A 7 -2.43 14.02 -15.87
C THR A 7 -3.10 14.48 -14.58
N VAL A 8 -2.39 15.29 -13.81
CA VAL A 8 -2.87 15.92 -12.58
C VAL A 8 -2.63 17.41 -12.72
N ASP A 9 -3.67 18.22 -12.55
CA ASP A 9 -3.58 19.68 -12.58
C ASP A 9 -3.92 20.30 -11.22
N GLN A 10 -3.56 21.57 -11.02
CA GLN A 10 -3.79 22.27 -9.76
C GLN A 10 -5.28 22.45 -9.44
N ALA A 11 -6.12 22.72 -10.44
CA ALA A 11 -7.51 23.12 -10.23
C ALA A 11 -8.41 21.93 -9.88
N ASN A 12 -8.17 20.78 -10.51
CA ASN A 12 -9.02 19.60 -10.41
C ASN A 12 -8.34 18.44 -9.68
N GLY A 13 -7.00 18.45 -9.55
CA GLY A 13 -6.26 17.29 -9.09
C GLY A 13 -6.20 16.21 -10.17
N GLY A 14 -6.36 14.94 -9.79
CA GLY A 14 -6.39 13.83 -10.74
C GLY A 14 -6.74 12.49 -10.10
N PHE A 15 -7.11 11.54 -10.95
CA PHE A 15 -7.56 10.21 -10.54
C PHE A 15 -6.88 9.15 -11.42
N LEU A 16 -6.23 8.17 -10.79
CA LEU A 16 -5.63 7.03 -11.47
C LEU A 16 -6.27 5.74 -10.94
N ILE A 17 -6.75 4.91 -11.86
CA ILE A 17 -7.23 3.56 -11.55
C ILE A 17 -6.36 2.56 -12.29
N TYR A 18 -5.78 1.63 -11.54
CA TYR A 18 -5.16 0.44 -12.08
C TYR A 18 -5.94 -0.78 -11.61
N THR A 19 -6.34 -1.66 -12.53
CA THR A 19 -6.97 -2.93 -12.19
C THR A 19 -6.02 -4.06 -12.56
N ASP A 20 -5.68 -4.92 -11.59
CA ASP A 20 -4.78 -6.05 -11.84
C ASP A 20 -5.46 -7.16 -12.66
N THR A 21 -4.70 -8.20 -12.99
CA THR A 21 -5.19 -9.35 -13.77
C THR A 21 -6.26 -10.18 -13.03
N ARG A 22 -6.47 -9.94 -11.74
CA ARG A 22 -7.51 -10.56 -10.90
C ARG A 22 -8.76 -9.70 -10.77
N GLY A 23 -8.77 -8.51 -11.39
CA GLY A 23 -9.91 -7.58 -11.32
C GLY A 23 -9.91 -6.69 -10.07
N LEU A 24 -8.83 -6.65 -9.30
CA LEU A 24 -8.77 -5.88 -8.05
C LEU A 24 -8.20 -4.48 -8.32
N PRO A 25 -8.92 -3.39 -8.02
CA PRO A 25 -8.43 -2.05 -8.28
C PRO A 25 -7.45 -1.53 -7.21
N THR A 26 -6.50 -0.72 -7.68
CA THR A 26 -5.75 0.27 -6.92
C THR A 26 -6.17 1.64 -7.43
N ILE A 27 -6.61 2.50 -6.53
CA ILE A 27 -7.12 3.83 -6.84
C ILE A 27 -6.23 4.87 -6.20
N ILE A 28 -5.85 5.89 -6.96
CA ILE A 28 -5.02 6.99 -6.48
C ILE A 28 -5.73 8.29 -6.78
N GLU A 29 -6.08 9.02 -5.72
CA GLU A 29 -6.75 10.30 -5.79
C GLU A 29 -5.79 11.40 -5.34
N VAL A 30 -5.45 12.28 -6.28
CA VAL A 30 -4.69 13.49 -5.99
C VAL A 30 -5.70 14.63 -5.88
N PRO A 31 -5.86 15.28 -4.71
CA PRO A 31 -6.89 16.30 -4.55
C PRO A 31 -6.51 17.60 -5.27
N PRO A 32 -7.50 18.47 -5.56
CA PRO A 32 -7.24 19.84 -6.00
C PRO A 32 -6.25 20.57 -5.09
N ASN A 33 -5.36 21.36 -5.70
CA ASN A 33 -4.27 22.10 -5.07
C ASN A 33 -3.21 21.24 -4.38
N ALA A 34 -3.13 19.94 -4.68
CA ALA A 34 -1.99 19.12 -4.26
C ALA A 34 -0.71 19.41 -5.06
N VAL A 35 -0.85 19.98 -6.26
CA VAL A 35 0.25 20.34 -7.17
C VAL A 35 0.12 21.80 -7.59
N SER A 36 1.23 22.47 -7.89
CA SER A 36 1.25 23.86 -8.39
C SER A 36 1.40 23.96 -9.91
N GLU A 37 1.82 22.86 -10.53
CA GLU A 37 2.03 22.74 -11.97
C GLU A 37 1.40 21.43 -12.44
N THR A 38 1.08 21.35 -13.74
CA THR A 38 0.59 20.10 -14.31
C THR A 38 1.69 19.05 -14.27
N ILE A 39 1.38 17.87 -13.74
CA ILE A 39 2.29 16.74 -13.65
C ILE A 39 1.65 15.48 -14.24
N THR A 40 2.48 14.50 -14.57
CA THR A 40 2.03 13.15 -14.91
C THR A 40 2.30 12.23 -13.73
N LEU A 41 1.24 11.69 -13.14
CA LEU A 41 1.33 10.63 -12.14
C LEU A 41 1.51 9.30 -12.86
N VAL A 42 2.43 8.47 -12.38
CA VAL A 42 2.80 7.20 -12.99
C VAL A 42 2.69 6.09 -11.96
N TYR A 43 1.92 5.06 -12.27
CA TYR A 43 1.78 3.86 -11.46
C TYR A 43 2.39 2.67 -12.18
N THR A 44 3.35 2.01 -11.55
CA THR A 44 4.04 0.83 -12.11
C THR A 44 3.78 -0.39 -11.22
N PRO A 45 2.89 -1.32 -11.61
CA PRO A 45 2.64 -2.53 -10.83
C PRO A 45 3.81 -3.51 -10.92
N ALA A 46 4.07 -4.20 -9.81
CA ALA A 46 5.03 -5.28 -9.72
C ALA A 46 4.45 -6.47 -8.92
N SER A 47 4.93 -7.68 -9.20
CA SER A 47 4.36 -8.92 -8.65
C SER A 47 5.04 -9.39 -7.35
N SER A 48 6.18 -8.81 -6.99
CA SER A 48 6.99 -9.23 -5.86
C SER A 48 7.80 -8.05 -5.34
N THR A 49 8.01 -8.00 -4.03
CA THR A 49 8.84 -6.99 -3.37
C THR A 49 10.30 -7.09 -3.80
N THR A 50 10.99 -5.95 -3.76
CA THR A 50 12.44 -5.85 -4.03
C THR A 50 13.29 -6.31 -2.86
N HIS A 51 12.74 -6.23 -1.64
CA HIS A 51 13.38 -6.63 -0.40
C HIS A 51 12.57 -7.72 0.33
N PRO A 52 13.21 -8.57 1.16
CA PRO A 52 12.51 -9.54 1.99
C PRO A 52 11.54 -8.84 2.95
N ILE A 53 10.35 -9.41 3.13
CA ILE A 53 9.41 -8.97 4.17
C ILE A 53 9.92 -9.42 5.54
N SER A 54 9.87 -8.54 6.53
CA SER A 54 10.27 -8.82 7.91
C SER A 54 9.54 -10.05 8.47
N PRO A 55 10.16 -10.88 9.32
CA PRO A 55 9.57 -12.16 9.77
C PRO A 55 8.17 -12.06 10.40
N ASN A 56 7.88 -10.95 11.07
CA ASN A 56 6.58 -10.70 11.73
C ASN A 56 5.51 -10.18 10.77
N LEU A 57 5.89 -9.78 9.56
CA LEU A 57 5.00 -9.27 8.52
C LEU A 57 4.81 -10.32 7.41
N GLY A 58 3.69 -10.25 6.72
CA GLY A 58 3.42 -10.99 5.49
C GLY A 58 3.03 -10.04 4.37
N PHE A 59 3.33 -10.45 3.14
CA PHE A 59 2.97 -9.73 1.93
C PHE A 59 1.50 -10.00 1.59
N ALA A 60 0.70 -8.94 1.42
CA ALA A 60 -0.73 -9.01 1.12
C ALA A 60 -1.01 -8.77 -0.38
N GLY A 61 -0.14 -9.28 -1.25
CA GLY A 61 -0.43 -9.40 -2.68
C GLY A 61 -0.37 -8.11 -3.51
N ARG A 62 0.06 -6.96 -2.94
CA ARG A 62 0.18 -5.67 -3.65
C ARG A 62 1.57 -5.08 -3.54
N PHE A 63 2.21 -4.88 -4.69
CA PHE A 63 3.47 -4.15 -4.80
C PHE A 63 3.46 -3.25 -6.04
N PHE A 64 3.87 -1.99 -5.90
CA PHE A 64 3.88 -1.02 -7.00
C PHE A 64 4.80 0.16 -6.71
N ALA A 65 5.31 0.78 -7.77
CA ALA A 65 5.95 2.10 -7.70
C ALA A 65 4.91 3.18 -8.00
N LEU A 66 4.94 4.27 -7.24
CA LEU A 66 4.22 5.49 -7.55
C LEU A 66 5.21 6.61 -7.78
N ASP A 67 5.18 7.18 -8.99
CA ASP A 67 6.15 8.14 -9.49
C ASP A 67 5.45 9.38 -10.06
N VAL A 68 6.20 10.47 -10.20
CA VAL A 68 5.76 11.67 -10.91
C VAL A 68 6.74 12.02 -12.02
N GLN A 69 6.21 12.44 -13.16
CA GLN A 69 6.99 12.98 -14.27
C GLN A 69 6.54 14.41 -14.62
N ARG A 70 7.52 15.24 -15.01
CA ARG A 70 7.30 16.51 -15.70
C ARG A 70 8.03 16.46 -17.03
N ASP A 71 7.31 16.76 -18.11
CA ASP A 71 7.83 16.71 -19.49
C ASP A 71 8.55 15.37 -19.83
N GLY A 72 8.02 14.26 -19.30
CA GLY A 72 8.59 12.91 -19.48
C GLY A 72 9.80 12.59 -18.61
N ILE A 73 10.20 13.49 -17.71
CA ILE A 73 11.35 13.31 -16.80
C ILE A 73 10.86 12.99 -15.39
N LEU A 74 11.35 11.88 -14.84
CA LEU A 74 11.06 11.45 -13.47
C LEU A 74 11.44 12.52 -12.43
N GLN A 75 10.57 12.74 -11.46
CA GLN A 75 10.71 13.69 -10.36
C GLN A 75 10.79 12.89 -9.04
N PRO A 76 11.98 12.39 -8.66
CA PRO A 76 12.12 11.69 -7.39
C PRO A 76 11.77 12.61 -6.22
N HIS A 77 11.14 12.05 -5.18
CA HIS A 77 10.74 12.79 -3.97
C HIS A 77 9.83 14.00 -4.22
N PHE A 78 8.95 13.94 -5.24
CA PHE A 78 8.03 15.02 -5.55
C PHE A 78 7.12 15.36 -4.34
N PRO A 79 7.16 16.60 -3.81
CA PRO A 79 6.41 16.96 -2.62
C PRO A 79 5.00 17.44 -2.97
N PHE A 80 3.98 16.65 -2.65
CA PHE A 80 2.59 17.12 -2.76
C PHE A 80 2.27 18.12 -1.65
N SER A 81 1.58 19.21 -2.02
CA SER A 81 1.09 20.23 -1.07
C SER A 81 -0.12 19.74 -0.25
N ARG A 82 -0.75 18.65 -0.69
CA ARG A 82 -1.86 17.97 -0.01
C ARG A 82 -1.68 16.46 -0.16
N PRO A 83 -2.09 15.66 0.84
CA PRO A 83 -1.95 14.21 0.76
C PRO A 83 -2.69 13.61 -0.45
N VAL A 84 -2.06 12.62 -1.07
CA VAL A 84 -2.62 11.76 -2.13
C VAL A 84 -3.23 10.55 -1.47
N THR A 85 -4.51 10.25 -1.73
CA THR A 85 -5.18 9.09 -1.13
C THR A 85 -4.97 7.87 -2.02
N VAL A 86 -4.43 6.79 -1.44
CA VAL A 86 -4.30 5.49 -2.10
C VAL A 86 -5.32 4.54 -1.50
N THR A 87 -6.17 3.95 -2.33
CA THR A 87 -7.12 2.89 -1.95
C THR A 87 -6.71 1.58 -2.62
N LEU A 88 -6.63 0.51 -1.84
CA LEU A 88 -6.21 -0.82 -2.26
C LEU A 88 -7.28 -1.84 -1.95
N HIS A 89 -7.65 -2.63 -2.95
CA HIS A 89 -8.45 -3.83 -2.76
C HIS A 89 -7.55 -5.08 -2.75
N TYR A 90 -7.93 -6.05 -1.93
CA TYR A 90 -7.28 -7.34 -1.78
C TYR A 90 -8.32 -8.47 -1.79
N THR A 91 -7.86 -9.72 -1.70
CA THR A 91 -8.70 -10.91 -1.54
C THR A 91 -8.41 -11.62 -0.24
N ASP A 92 -9.33 -12.44 0.25
CA ASP A 92 -9.12 -13.32 1.42
C ASP A 92 -7.86 -14.20 1.27
N THR A 93 -7.52 -14.56 0.04
CA THR A 93 -6.30 -15.34 -0.26
C THR A 93 -5.04 -14.52 -0.06
N ASP A 94 -5.05 -13.23 -0.39
CA ASP A 94 -3.90 -12.33 -0.19
C ASP A 94 -3.59 -12.13 1.29
N VAL A 95 -4.62 -12.14 2.15
CA VAL A 95 -4.51 -11.88 3.59
C VAL A 95 -4.55 -13.15 4.44
N THR A 96 -4.49 -14.33 3.82
CA THR A 96 -4.51 -15.60 4.55
C THR A 96 -3.35 -15.68 5.56
N GLY A 97 -3.70 -15.79 6.85
CA GLY A 97 -2.73 -15.84 7.95
C GLY A 97 -2.19 -14.48 8.38
N LEU A 98 -2.80 -13.37 7.94
CA LEU A 98 -2.51 -12.01 8.38
C LEU A 98 -3.67 -11.47 9.22
N ASP A 99 -3.38 -10.54 10.13
CA ASP A 99 -4.41 -9.73 10.78
C ASP A 99 -4.78 -8.56 9.85
N GLU A 100 -5.98 -8.60 9.28
CA GLU A 100 -6.45 -7.58 8.34
C GLU A 100 -6.51 -6.17 8.95
N ASN A 101 -6.73 -6.07 10.27
CA ASN A 101 -6.74 -4.78 10.97
C ASN A 101 -5.34 -4.16 11.11
N SER A 102 -4.30 -4.96 10.85
CA SER A 102 -2.92 -4.54 10.89
C SER A 102 -2.35 -4.19 9.52
N LEU A 103 -3.15 -4.29 8.44
CA LEU A 103 -2.63 -4.07 7.08
C LEU A 103 -2.10 -2.64 6.90
N THR A 104 -0.86 -2.50 6.49
CA THR A 104 -0.22 -1.22 6.19
C THR A 104 0.34 -1.21 4.78
N LEU A 105 0.42 -0.02 4.21
CA LEU A 105 1.17 0.25 3.02
C LEU A 105 2.58 0.68 3.44
N ASP A 106 3.55 -0.20 3.25
CA ASP A 106 4.91 0.01 3.69
C ASP A 106 5.80 0.41 2.51
N TYR A 107 6.82 1.22 2.81
CA TYR A 107 7.95 1.46 1.92
C TYR A 107 9.22 0.87 2.52
N TRP A 108 10.21 0.60 1.67
CA TRP A 108 11.53 0.18 2.13
C TRP A 108 12.37 1.39 2.51
N ASP A 109 12.78 1.47 3.77
CA ASP A 109 13.69 2.48 4.28
C ASP A 109 15.13 1.97 4.19
N GLU A 110 15.87 2.47 3.20
CA GLU A 110 17.26 2.09 2.93
C GLU A 110 18.21 2.46 4.09
N GLU A 111 17.90 3.49 4.87
CA GLU A 111 18.75 3.89 6.00
C GLU A 111 18.58 2.96 7.19
N GLN A 112 17.36 2.43 7.37
CA GLN A 112 17.00 1.56 8.48
C GLN A 112 16.98 0.06 8.12
N ASP A 113 17.17 -0.29 6.83
CA ASP A 113 17.15 -1.66 6.31
C ASP A 113 15.86 -2.42 6.70
N GLN A 114 14.72 -1.72 6.63
CA GLN A 114 13.43 -2.28 7.05
C GLN A 114 12.25 -1.67 6.31
N TRP A 115 11.16 -2.41 6.27
CA TRP A 115 9.85 -1.91 5.87
C TRP A 115 9.29 -0.96 6.94
N VAL A 116 8.85 0.21 6.53
CA VAL A 116 8.28 1.25 7.39
C VAL A 116 6.90 1.64 6.87
N ASP A 117 5.93 1.78 7.77
CA ASP A 117 4.58 2.22 7.42
C ASP A 117 4.61 3.64 6.84
N ALA A 118 4.14 3.77 5.60
CA ALA A 118 4.13 5.01 4.85
C ALA A 118 3.29 6.10 5.53
N ALA A 119 2.28 5.73 6.32
CA ALA A 119 1.44 6.68 7.06
C ALA A 119 2.21 7.45 8.14
N THR A 120 3.33 6.89 8.63
CA THR A 120 4.16 7.51 9.67
C THR A 120 5.07 8.61 9.15
N THR A 121 5.22 8.73 7.83
CA THR A 121 6.05 9.76 7.18
C THR A 121 5.43 11.16 7.22
N TYR A 122 4.14 11.26 7.51
CA TYR A 122 3.44 12.53 7.66
C TYR A 122 3.44 12.98 9.13
N THR A 123 3.35 14.30 9.37
CA THR A 123 3.24 14.86 10.72
C THR A 123 2.01 15.79 10.80
N PRO A 124 0.96 15.42 11.55
CA PRO A 124 0.79 14.16 12.28
C PRO A 124 0.69 12.94 11.34
N PRO A 125 0.95 11.71 11.81
CA PRO A 125 0.80 10.51 11.00
C PRO A 125 -0.59 10.41 10.37
N SER A 126 -0.65 9.93 9.13
CA SER A 126 -1.91 9.62 8.48
C SER A 126 -2.63 8.47 9.19
N THR A 127 -3.94 8.37 8.98
CA THR A 127 -4.75 7.27 9.50
C THR A 127 -5.28 6.44 8.34
N TYR A 128 -5.32 5.14 8.54
CA TYR A 128 -5.92 4.21 7.59
C TYR A 128 -7.42 4.14 7.80
N ASP A 129 -8.17 4.12 6.70
CA ASP A 129 -9.54 3.67 6.66
C ASP A 129 -9.53 2.20 6.23
N ARG A 130 -9.83 1.27 7.13
CA ARG A 130 -9.77 -0.18 6.87
C ARG A 130 -11.17 -0.78 6.94
N HIS A 131 -11.52 -1.53 5.90
CA HIS A 131 -12.79 -2.25 5.81
C HIS A 131 -12.50 -3.73 5.54
N PRO A 132 -12.09 -4.50 6.56
CA PRO A 132 -11.78 -5.93 6.41
C PRO A 132 -12.99 -6.72 5.88
N ASP A 133 -14.20 -6.38 6.33
CA ASP A 133 -15.44 -7.01 5.84
C ASP A 133 -15.71 -6.76 4.34
N GLU A 134 -15.06 -5.76 3.74
CA GLU A 134 -15.19 -5.38 2.33
C GLU A 134 -13.89 -5.57 1.52
N ASN A 135 -12.83 -6.09 2.15
CA ASN A 135 -11.52 -6.34 1.55
C ASN A 135 -10.85 -5.12 0.90
N TRP A 136 -10.91 -3.96 1.57
CA TRP A 136 -10.19 -2.77 1.12
C TRP A 136 -9.66 -1.89 2.26
N LEU A 137 -8.65 -1.10 1.95
CA LEU A 137 -8.15 -0.03 2.83
C LEU A 137 -7.72 1.20 2.03
N ALA A 138 -7.78 2.37 2.67
CA ALA A 138 -7.31 3.62 2.12
C ALA A 138 -6.36 4.35 3.09
N VAL A 139 -5.37 5.05 2.53
CA VAL A 139 -4.41 5.85 3.31
C VAL A 139 -3.98 7.11 2.55
N PRO A 140 -3.97 8.29 3.20
CA PRO A 140 -3.35 9.49 2.65
C PRO A 140 -1.81 9.44 2.75
N LEU A 141 -1.12 9.73 1.66
CA LEU A 141 0.35 9.73 1.52
C LEU A 141 0.87 11.10 1.07
N CYS A 142 2.10 11.45 1.43
CA CYS A 142 2.76 12.68 1.00
C CYS A 142 4.07 12.46 0.24
N HIS A 143 4.49 11.20 0.07
CA HIS A 143 5.72 10.83 -0.58
C HIS A 143 5.46 9.76 -1.65
N LEU A 144 6.44 9.58 -2.53
CA LEU A 144 6.42 8.71 -3.69
C LEU A 144 7.60 7.75 -3.63
N THR A 145 7.32 6.45 -3.78
CA THR A 145 8.31 5.37 -3.71
C THR A 145 7.65 4.05 -4.16
N ASP A 146 8.39 2.96 -3.99
CA ASP A 146 7.89 1.60 -4.03
C ASP A 146 7.12 1.26 -2.75
N PHE A 147 5.90 0.78 -2.92
CA PHE A 147 5.01 0.41 -1.83
C PHE A 147 4.65 -1.06 -1.87
N ALA A 148 4.65 -1.71 -0.70
CA ALA A 148 4.14 -3.06 -0.48
C ALA A 148 2.98 -3.03 0.51
N LEU A 149 1.87 -3.71 0.21
CA LEU A 149 0.87 -3.97 1.22
C LEU A 149 1.34 -5.14 2.10
N THR A 150 1.46 -4.90 3.39
CA THR A 150 1.86 -5.90 4.37
C THR A 150 0.86 -5.98 5.51
N GLY A 151 0.93 -7.04 6.31
CA GLY A 151 0.18 -7.16 7.57
C GLY A 151 0.92 -8.05 8.56
N VAL A 152 0.59 -7.90 9.85
CA VAL A 152 1.13 -8.74 10.92
C VAL A 152 0.66 -10.19 10.72
N ARG A 153 1.59 -11.14 10.81
CA ARG A 153 1.27 -12.57 10.75
C ARG A 153 0.53 -13.01 12.00
N LEU A 154 -0.59 -13.70 11.81
CA LEU A 154 -1.29 -14.39 12.88
C LEU A 154 -0.49 -15.64 13.28
N HIS A 155 -0.12 -15.71 14.56
CA HIS A 155 0.53 -16.89 15.12
C HIS A 155 -0.53 -17.81 15.72
N HIS A 156 -0.79 -18.94 15.08
CA HIS A 156 -1.70 -19.94 15.62
C HIS A 156 -0.95 -20.83 16.61
N ILE A 157 -1.18 -20.64 17.91
CA ILE A 157 -0.70 -21.54 18.95
C ILE A 157 -1.71 -22.66 19.11
N TYR A 158 -1.39 -23.84 18.58
CA TYR A 158 -2.19 -25.05 18.81
C TYR A 158 -1.74 -25.71 20.10
N LEU A 159 -2.60 -25.68 21.13
CA LEU A 159 -2.38 -26.50 22.31
C LEU A 159 -2.69 -27.97 21.99
N PRO A 160 -1.81 -28.92 22.34
CA PRO A 160 -2.14 -30.33 22.22
C PRO A 160 -3.25 -30.72 23.20
N LEU A 161 -4.29 -31.38 22.70
CA LEU A 161 -5.35 -31.94 23.52
C LEU A 161 -4.83 -33.19 24.26
N ALA A 162 -4.67 -33.11 25.58
CA ALA A 162 -4.36 -34.27 26.42
C ALA A 162 -5.66 -34.97 26.84
N LEU A 163 -5.97 -36.12 26.24
CA LEU A 163 -7.09 -36.95 26.65
C LEU A 163 -6.73 -37.76 27.90
N LYS A 164 -7.38 -37.49 29.03
CA LYS A 164 -7.24 -38.33 30.23
C LYS A 164 -8.14 -39.56 30.07
N ASN A 165 -7.53 -40.70 29.73
CA ASN A 165 -8.22 -41.98 29.75
C ASN A 165 -8.50 -42.40 31.20
N TYR A 166 -9.78 -42.48 31.57
CA TYR A 166 -10.19 -43.18 32.77
C TYR A 166 -10.38 -44.66 32.42
N ALA A 167 -9.55 -45.52 33.02
CA ALA A 167 -9.81 -46.95 33.03
C ALA A 167 -10.93 -47.26 34.04
N PRO A 168 -11.79 -48.27 33.77
CA PRO A 168 -12.95 -48.61 34.60
C PRO A 168 -12.59 -49.12 36.00
#